data_AF-A0A0C1RP42-F1
#
_entry.id   AF-A0A0C1RP42-F1
#
_cell.length_a   1.000
_cell.length_b   1.000
_cell.length_c   1.000
_cell.angle_alpha   90.00
_cell.angle_beta   90.00
_cell.angle_gamma   90.00
#
_symmetry.space_group_name_H-M   'P 1'
#
loop_
_entity.id
_entity.type
_entity.pdbx_description
1 polymer ?
#
loop_
_entity_poly.entity_id
_entity_poly.type
_entity_poly.pdbx_seq_one_letter_code
_entity_poly.pdbx_strand_id
1 'polypeptide(L)'
;MAHHIPKITTRETEYLRSFYPSLSHLEAGRVAEWLQERKDQLLEQAQTAENEADATRVLGLLAAGVGTVCYAVNPFMLLGGMIGGAAWLWFVVEHYARTKDISPLPFVRGNFLDALSRAGDYDARLDYRINHLAETIKFLPRHDAQEYVFLYSDYFETVIDYLSQVEPGKRFYAYRWLLGWFEKFSGRSLPKKDQLDTHLQTVTIDSRVKVEEVRAIQETVVPRFVDLPKPNLVDLPHAQNQPALSASNEILPPNLGTMPLDQRANAVINALQLSSFKIDEMMSSQVVAISGTQRGGKGTLAAILAILSSALDPNLNTQYFTAGVDVYPFACKLHSALKYSDRDSDTADKFVAQDLLMYLKGLDGSHPYSHKNLLLVIDEAMRLLSLLEESDRTWAIQYLLSRFAKCGGTLIIVLHGSNLTSVVGRATAGLADTFKQGVSFIGCVAKSVNASGLRKINVASGAYFKANPDNFGTPIKGGELGAVPEWLKTELHPGNGQPDPARTLLKLFPELHQHHTASPAPSPIPSSEKLAPKDAVAQLESAFKIEAAEPEIIEVDDPLDESSLTKIVEIVHSAIAKPVKFDAIRNSRKWDGNKPGTKQLRKALSILVEAGRLHGNEEAGYLSDS
;
A
#
# COMPACT_ATOMS: atom_id res chain seq x y z
N MET A 1 -4.00 -36.45 -18.66
CA MET A 1 -3.50 -35.07 -18.84
C MET A 1 -3.93 -34.28 -17.62
N ALA A 2 -2.99 -33.67 -16.88
CA ALA A 2 -3.32 -32.96 -15.64
C ALA A 2 -4.05 -31.65 -15.97
N HIS A 3 -5.28 -31.48 -15.48
CA HIS A 3 -6.04 -30.24 -15.64
C HIS A 3 -5.38 -29.13 -14.81
N HIS A 4 -4.90 -28.07 -15.47
CA HIS A 4 -4.30 -26.91 -14.82
C HIS A 4 -5.41 -25.98 -14.33
N ILE A 5 -5.69 -25.97 -13.02
CA ILE A 5 -6.66 -25.05 -12.42
C ILE A 5 -6.06 -23.64 -12.46
N PRO A 6 -6.72 -22.64 -13.08
CA PRO A 6 -6.21 -21.27 -13.08
C PRO A 6 -6.18 -20.73 -11.64
N LYS A 7 -5.08 -20.10 -11.24
CA LYS A 7 -4.96 -19.43 -9.95
C LYS A 7 -5.63 -18.04 -10.01
N ILE A 8 -6.09 -17.49 -8.88
CA ILE A 8 -6.65 -16.12 -8.74
C ILE A 8 -5.54 -15.04 -8.75
N THR A 9 -4.36 -15.39 -9.25
CA THR A 9 -3.05 -14.80 -8.90
C THR A 9 -2.94 -13.28 -8.79
N THR A 10 -2.08 -12.88 -7.85
CA THR A 10 -1.02 -11.88 -8.06
C THR A 10 0.37 -12.51 -8.02
N ARG A 11 1.27 -12.12 -8.93
CA ARG A 11 2.68 -11.82 -8.62
C ARG A 11 3.04 -10.58 -9.44
N GLU A 12 2.51 -9.44 -8.96
CA GLU A 12 2.36 -8.15 -9.69
C GLU A 12 1.48 -8.34 -10.95
N THR A 13 0.32 -8.99 -10.75
CA THR A 13 -0.75 -9.33 -11.72
C THR A 13 -0.33 -9.91 -13.09
N GLU A 14 0.84 -10.54 -13.10
CA GLU A 14 1.40 -11.48 -14.08
C GLU A 14 1.03 -11.17 -15.55
N TYR A 15 1.40 -9.94 -15.95
CA TYR A 15 1.37 -9.31 -17.29
C TYR A 15 0.02 -9.29 -18.05
N LEU A 16 -1.10 -9.29 -17.32
CA LEU A 16 -2.41 -8.79 -17.77
C LEU A 16 -3.04 -9.54 -18.97
N ARG A 17 -3.36 -10.84 -18.84
CA ARG A 17 -3.81 -11.66 -19.98
C ARG A 17 -5.24 -11.35 -20.45
N SER A 18 -5.31 -10.28 -21.23
CA SER A 18 -6.40 -9.71 -22.02
C SER A 18 -7.63 -9.22 -21.23
N PHE A 19 -7.44 -8.08 -20.57
CA PHE A 19 -8.41 -7.15 -20.00
C PHE A 19 -9.09 -7.47 -18.65
N TYR A 20 -9.21 -8.72 -18.19
CA TYR A 20 -9.89 -9.05 -16.92
C TYR A 20 -9.27 -10.25 -16.16
N PRO A 21 -9.45 -10.37 -14.82
CA PRO A 21 -9.09 -11.57 -14.07
C PRO A 21 -9.90 -12.79 -14.55
N SER A 22 -9.40 -14.00 -14.28
CA SER A 22 -10.01 -15.23 -14.80
C SER A 22 -11.51 -15.35 -14.43
N LEU A 23 -12.37 -15.32 -15.45
CA LEU A 23 -13.83 -15.39 -15.31
C LEU A 23 -14.28 -16.67 -14.61
N SER A 24 -13.52 -17.75 -14.74
CA SER A 24 -13.80 -19.04 -14.10
C SER A 24 -13.92 -18.92 -12.57
N HIS A 25 -13.23 -17.95 -11.93
CA HIS A 25 -13.34 -17.70 -10.49
C HIS A 25 -14.58 -16.89 -10.11
N LEU A 26 -14.91 -15.87 -10.89
CA LEU A 26 -16.15 -15.10 -10.72
C LEU A 26 -17.37 -16.03 -10.81
N GLU A 27 -17.40 -16.87 -11.84
CA GLU A 27 -18.49 -17.81 -12.08
C GLU A 27 -18.49 -18.99 -11.09
N ALA A 28 -17.35 -19.33 -10.49
CA ALA A 28 -17.28 -20.32 -9.41
C ALA A 28 -17.77 -19.81 -8.04
N GLY A 29 -18.05 -18.51 -7.89
CA GLY A 29 -18.58 -17.93 -6.64
C GLY A 29 -17.56 -17.15 -5.82
N ARG A 30 -16.36 -16.93 -6.36
CA ARG A 30 -15.30 -16.16 -5.70
C ARG A 30 -15.38 -14.69 -6.12
N VAL A 31 -16.55 -14.09 -5.89
CA VAL A 31 -16.90 -12.75 -6.39
C VAL A 31 -16.01 -11.66 -5.77
N ALA A 32 -15.87 -11.66 -4.44
CA ALA A 32 -15.05 -10.67 -3.74
C ALA A 32 -13.56 -10.74 -4.15
N GLU A 33 -13.01 -11.95 -4.21
CA GLU A 33 -11.62 -12.18 -4.63
C GLU A 33 -11.37 -11.69 -6.07
N TRP A 34 -12.33 -11.91 -6.97
CA TRP A 34 -12.23 -11.47 -8.36
C TRP A 34 -12.33 -9.94 -8.52
N LEU A 35 -13.25 -9.28 -7.79
CA LEU A 35 -13.41 -7.82 -7.83
C LEU A 35 -12.21 -7.09 -7.23
N GLN A 36 -11.67 -7.62 -6.12
CA GLN A 36 -10.46 -7.09 -5.49
C GLN A 36 -9.26 -7.19 -6.45
N GLU A 37 -9.07 -8.35 -7.08
CA GLU A 37 -8.01 -8.55 -8.08
C GLU A 37 -8.16 -7.60 -9.28
N ARG A 38 -9.38 -7.35 -9.78
CA ARG A 38 -9.61 -6.37 -10.86
C ARG A 38 -9.24 -4.94 -10.44
N LYS A 39 -9.56 -4.56 -9.21
CA LYS A 39 -9.19 -3.25 -8.66
C LYS A 39 -7.67 -3.10 -8.59
N ASP A 40 -6.97 -4.14 -8.15
CA ASP A 40 -5.51 -4.12 -8.01
C ASP A 40 -4.82 -4.10 -9.39
N GLN A 41 -5.33 -4.81 -10.39
CA GLN A 41 -4.87 -4.73 -11.78
C GLN A 41 -4.97 -3.31 -12.37
N LEU A 42 -6.09 -2.62 -12.12
CA LEU A 42 -6.29 -1.25 -12.60
C LEU A 42 -5.31 -0.27 -11.93
N LEU A 43 -5.03 -0.45 -10.64
CA LEU A 43 -4.05 0.38 -9.93
C LEU A 43 -2.63 0.18 -10.47
N GLU A 44 -2.23 -1.06 -10.73
CA GLU A 44 -0.92 -1.39 -11.28
C GLU A 44 -0.74 -0.85 -12.72
N GLN A 45 -1.80 -0.92 -13.53
CA GLN A 45 -1.83 -0.29 -14.86
C GLN A 45 -1.67 1.23 -14.77
N ALA A 46 -2.32 1.87 -13.79
CA ALA A 46 -2.20 3.30 -13.56
C ALA A 46 -0.76 3.71 -13.21
N GLN A 47 -0.13 2.96 -12.30
CA GLN A 47 1.26 3.18 -11.89
C GLN A 47 2.25 2.95 -13.03
N THR A 48 2.01 1.93 -13.87
CA THR A 48 2.86 1.66 -15.04
C THR A 48 2.75 2.79 -16.05
N ALA A 49 1.53 3.23 -16.36
CA ALA A 49 1.29 4.36 -17.27
C ALA A 49 1.86 5.69 -16.73
N GLU A 50 1.81 5.90 -15.42
CA GLU A 50 2.45 7.03 -14.73
C GLU A 50 3.99 6.99 -14.88
N ASN A 51 4.60 5.84 -14.63
CA ASN A 51 6.04 5.66 -14.76
C ASN A 51 6.53 5.87 -16.20
N GLU A 52 5.79 5.38 -17.20
CA GLU A 52 6.08 5.60 -18.62
C GLU A 52 5.96 7.08 -19.03
N ALA A 53 4.93 7.76 -18.51
CA ALA A 53 4.73 9.19 -18.70
C ALA A 53 5.87 10.02 -18.11
N ASP A 54 6.28 9.74 -16.88
CA ASP A 54 7.36 10.46 -16.22
C ASP A 54 8.73 10.18 -16.87
N ALA A 55 8.99 8.94 -17.29
CA ALA A 55 10.19 8.60 -18.04
C ALA A 55 10.26 9.37 -19.38
N THR A 56 9.12 9.50 -20.08
CA THR A 56 9.02 10.24 -21.35
C THR A 56 9.29 11.74 -21.15
N ARG A 57 8.78 12.33 -20.08
CA ARG A 57 9.04 13.74 -19.72
C ARG A 57 10.53 13.99 -19.41
N VAL A 58 11.15 13.11 -18.61
CA VAL A 58 12.58 13.19 -18.26
C VAL A 58 13.43 13.08 -19.52
N LEU A 59 13.18 12.08 -20.37
CA LEU A 59 13.95 11.87 -21.60
C LEU A 59 13.77 13.03 -22.59
N GLY A 60 12.54 13.57 -22.73
CA GLY A 60 12.27 14.73 -23.57
C GLY A 60 13.04 15.99 -23.11
N LEU A 61 13.03 16.28 -21.81
CA LEU A 61 13.78 17.41 -21.24
C LEU A 61 15.29 17.24 -21.33
N LEU A 62 15.80 16.02 -21.07
CA LEU A 62 17.23 15.72 -21.20
C LEU A 62 17.69 15.81 -22.65
N ALA A 63 16.93 15.24 -23.59
CA ALA A 63 17.24 15.32 -25.01
C ALA A 63 17.24 16.79 -25.49
N ALA A 64 16.25 17.58 -25.07
CA ALA A 64 16.21 19.02 -25.34
C ALA A 64 17.44 19.74 -24.77
N GLY A 65 17.73 19.57 -23.47
CA GLY A 65 18.85 20.23 -22.80
C GLY A 65 20.23 19.85 -23.34
N VAL A 66 20.49 18.55 -23.55
CA VAL A 66 21.74 18.07 -24.14
C VAL A 66 21.87 18.54 -25.58
N GLY A 67 20.79 18.52 -26.37
CA GLY A 67 20.79 19.05 -27.73
C GLY A 67 21.10 20.55 -27.79
N THR A 68 20.57 21.33 -26.83
CA THR A 68 20.83 22.77 -26.74
C THR A 68 22.22 23.11 -26.22
N VAL A 69 22.82 22.34 -25.31
CA VAL A 69 24.18 22.60 -24.81
C VAL A 69 25.25 22.11 -25.79
N CYS A 70 25.02 20.95 -26.41
CA CYS A 70 26.01 20.31 -27.28
C CYS A 70 25.91 20.76 -28.75
N TYR A 71 25.04 21.72 -29.09
CA TYR A 71 24.90 22.23 -30.46
C TYR A 71 26.21 22.78 -31.03
N ALA A 72 27.05 23.36 -30.17
CA ALA A 72 28.35 23.92 -30.53
C ALA A 72 29.38 22.84 -30.92
N VAL A 73 29.18 21.59 -30.48
CA VAL A 73 30.08 20.46 -30.77
C VAL A 73 29.61 19.68 -32.00
N ASN A 74 28.29 19.56 -32.21
CA ASN A 74 27.72 18.96 -33.40
C ASN A 74 26.35 19.59 -33.72
N PRO A 75 26.17 20.25 -34.88
CA PRO A 75 24.90 20.90 -35.23
C PRO A 75 23.73 19.91 -35.40
N PHE A 76 23.99 18.62 -35.65
CA PHE A 76 22.94 17.59 -35.66
C PHE A 76 22.37 17.30 -34.26
N MET A 77 23.07 17.67 -33.18
CA MET A 77 22.53 17.60 -31.81
C MET A 77 21.39 18.59 -31.60
N LEU A 78 21.37 19.71 -32.33
CA LEU A 78 20.27 20.67 -32.28
C LEU A 78 18.98 20.05 -32.84
N LEU A 79 19.08 19.24 -33.92
CA LEU A 79 17.95 18.48 -34.45
C LEU A 79 17.41 17.48 -33.42
N GLY A 80 18.30 16.74 -32.74
CA GLY A 80 17.91 15.85 -31.64
C GLY A 80 17.24 16.60 -30.48
N GLY A 81 17.76 17.77 -30.11
CA GLY A 81 17.17 18.63 -29.10
C GLY A 81 15.80 19.18 -29.48
N MET A 82 15.61 19.59 -30.74
CA MET A 82 14.31 20.04 -31.26
C MET A 82 13.28 18.91 -31.28
N ILE A 83 13.68 17.69 -31.69
CA ILE A 83 12.80 16.52 -31.67
C ILE A 83 12.39 16.17 -30.23
N GLY A 84 13.35 16.14 -29.30
CA GLY A 84 13.09 15.90 -27.88
C GLY A 84 12.16 16.96 -27.26
N GLY A 85 12.39 18.23 -27.58
CA GLY A 85 11.54 19.34 -27.14
C GLY A 85 10.12 19.29 -27.73
N ALA A 86 9.99 18.94 -29.01
CA ALA A 86 8.68 18.77 -29.65
C ALA A 86 7.90 17.58 -29.08
N ALA A 87 8.57 16.45 -28.82
CA ALA A 87 7.96 15.28 -28.18
C ALA A 87 7.50 15.58 -26.75
N TRP A 88 8.31 16.31 -25.98
CA TRP A 88 7.94 16.80 -24.66
C TRP A 88 6.73 17.74 -24.71
N LEU A 89 6.74 18.73 -25.61
CA LEU A 89 5.64 19.68 -25.74
C LEU A 89 4.33 18.99 -26.17
N TRP A 90 4.42 18.06 -27.12
CA TRP A 90 3.29 17.23 -27.54
C TRP A 90 2.71 16.46 -26.35
N PHE A 91 3.57 15.84 -25.54
CA PHE A 91 3.15 15.10 -24.35
C PHE A 91 2.47 16.00 -23.31
N VAL A 92 2.99 17.21 -23.08
CA VAL A 92 2.36 18.19 -22.17
C VAL A 92 0.97 18.60 -22.68
N VAL A 93 0.82 18.83 -23.98
CA VAL A 93 -0.48 19.18 -24.61
C VAL A 93 -1.46 18.01 -24.54
N GLU A 94 -1.02 16.80 -24.84
CA GLU A 94 -1.84 15.58 -24.78
C GLU A 94 -2.28 15.28 -23.33
N HIS A 95 -1.37 15.46 -22.37
CA HIS A 95 -1.68 15.32 -20.95
C HIS A 95 -2.73 16.35 -20.53
N TYR A 96 -2.53 17.63 -20.85
CA TYR A 96 -3.51 18.69 -20.56
C TYR A 96 -4.89 18.43 -21.20
N ALA A 97 -4.92 17.89 -22.42
CA ALA A 97 -6.17 17.54 -23.08
C ALA A 97 -6.94 16.44 -22.31
N ARG A 98 -6.23 15.48 -21.70
CA ARG A 98 -6.80 14.36 -20.94
C ARG A 98 -7.15 14.70 -19.49
N THR A 99 -6.29 15.43 -18.80
CA THR A 99 -6.38 15.65 -17.34
C THR A 99 -6.82 17.05 -16.96
N LYS A 100 -6.83 18.00 -17.90
CA LYS A 100 -7.04 19.44 -17.68
C LYS A 100 -6.01 20.11 -16.75
N ASP A 101 -4.93 19.40 -16.45
CA ASP A 101 -3.81 19.87 -15.63
C ASP A 101 -2.54 19.99 -16.47
N ILE A 102 -1.81 21.12 -16.33
CA ILE A 102 -0.52 21.33 -17.01
C ILE A 102 0.59 20.89 -16.05
N SER A 103 1.31 19.84 -16.41
CA SER A 103 2.46 19.31 -15.64
C SER A 103 3.71 19.23 -16.53
N PRO A 104 4.45 20.34 -16.68
CA PRO A 104 5.54 20.44 -17.65
C PRO A 104 6.81 19.72 -17.18
N LEU A 105 7.05 19.64 -15.88
CA LEU A 105 8.20 18.93 -15.33
C LEU A 105 7.78 17.54 -14.84
N PRO A 106 8.65 16.51 -15.00
CA PRO A 106 8.45 15.25 -14.31
C PRO A 106 8.41 15.54 -12.80
N PHE A 107 7.51 14.86 -12.08
CA PHE A 107 7.34 15.00 -10.62
C PHE A 107 6.74 16.34 -10.12
N VAL A 108 6.38 17.27 -11.01
CA VAL A 108 5.71 18.53 -10.65
C VAL A 108 4.26 18.50 -11.13
N ARG A 109 3.30 18.50 -10.18
CA ARG A 109 1.87 18.39 -10.49
C ARG A 109 1.09 19.64 -10.06
N GLY A 110 0.39 20.29 -10.99
CA GLY A 110 -0.30 21.57 -10.75
C GLY A 110 0.50 22.78 -11.22
N ASN A 111 0.02 23.98 -10.90
CA ASN A 111 0.59 25.24 -11.40
C ASN A 111 2.08 25.37 -11.00
N PHE A 112 2.96 25.78 -11.91
CA PHE A 112 4.41 25.83 -11.68
C PHE A 112 4.82 26.68 -10.46
N LEU A 113 4.03 27.73 -10.16
CA LEU A 113 4.17 28.55 -8.95
C LEU A 113 3.86 27.79 -7.65
N ASP A 114 2.91 26.87 -7.72
CA ASP A 114 2.50 26.00 -6.62
C ASP A 114 3.62 25.01 -6.29
N ALA A 115 4.32 24.50 -7.30
CA ALA A 115 5.51 23.65 -7.14
C ALA A 115 6.68 24.36 -6.45
N LEU A 116 6.88 25.65 -6.73
CA LEU A 116 7.89 26.47 -6.04
C LEU A 116 7.48 26.78 -4.60
N SER A 117 6.19 26.96 -4.32
CA SER A 117 5.69 27.13 -2.94
C SER A 117 5.82 25.85 -2.09
N ARG A 118 5.66 24.67 -2.72
CA ARG A 118 5.83 23.33 -2.09
C ARG A 118 7.27 22.99 -1.71
N ALA A 119 8.25 23.62 -2.35
CA ALA A 119 9.65 23.49 -1.94
C ALA A 119 9.91 24.13 -0.56
N GLY A 120 9.04 25.06 -0.13
CA GLY A 120 9.13 25.75 1.15
C GLY A 120 8.17 25.26 2.22
N ASP A 121 6.98 24.75 1.85
CA ASP A 121 5.89 24.49 2.80
C ASP A 121 5.68 22.99 3.11
N TYR A 122 5.42 22.65 4.37
CA TYR A 122 5.28 21.29 4.90
C TYR A 122 3.85 20.77 4.78
N ASP A 123 2.85 21.63 4.98
CA ASP A 123 1.44 21.25 4.96
C ASP A 123 0.95 20.93 3.54
N ALA A 124 1.46 21.64 2.53
CA ALA A 124 1.20 21.34 1.11
C ALA A 124 1.75 19.98 0.65
N ARG A 125 2.76 19.42 1.35
CA ARG A 125 3.31 18.07 1.08
C ARG A 125 2.50 16.96 1.74
N LEU A 126 1.72 17.28 2.77
CA LEU A 126 0.82 16.34 3.44
C LEU A 126 -0.47 16.14 2.61
N ASP A 127 -1.04 17.24 2.10
CA ASP A 127 -2.20 17.21 1.19
C ASP A 127 -1.89 16.52 -0.15
N TYR A 128 -0.66 16.69 -0.67
CA TYR A 128 -0.18 15.99 -1.86
C TYR A 128 -0.22 14.45 -1.72
N ARG A 129 0.06 13.93 -0.52
CA ARG A 129 0.09 12.47 -0.27
C ARG A 129 -1.30 11.84 -0.23
N ILE A 130 -2.32 12.61 0.16
CA ILE A 130 -3.71 12.14 0.21
C ILE A 130 -4.32 12.12 -1.20
N ASN A 131 -3.90 13.04 -2.08
CA ASN A 131 -4.38 13.14 -3.46
C ASN A 131 -3.62 12.27 -4.47
N HIS A 132 -2.51 11.64 -4.08
CA HIS A 132 -1.64 10.89 -4.98
C HIS A 132 -2.35 9.74 -5.72
N LEU A 133 -3.23 8.98 -5.03
CA LEU A 133 -4.01 7.91 -5.66
C LEU A 133 -4.94 8.47 -6.75
N ALA A 134 -5.61 9.60 -6.47
CA ALA A 134 -6.49 10.25 -7.44
C ALA A 134 -5.72 10.79 -8.65
N GLU A 135 -4.48 11.25 -8.46
CA GLU A 135 -3.63 11.69 -9.56
C GLU A 135 -3.07 10.54 -10.39
N THR A 136 -2.71 9.41 -9.77
CA THR A 136 -2.22 8.19 -10.45
C THR A 136 -3.29 7.59 -11.35
N ILE A 137 -4.56 7.54 -10.90
CA ILE A 137 -5.67 6.99 -11.70
C ILE A 137 -5.95 7.82 -12.97
N LYS A 138 -5.57 9.11 -13.03
CA LYS A 138 -5.70 9.94 -14.25
C LYS A 138 -4.85 9.44 -15.42
N PHE A 139 -3.85 8.58 -15.17
CA PHE A 139 -3.01 7.97 -16.22
C PHE A 139 -3.68 6.77 -16.89
N LEU A 140 -4.76 6.23 -16.33
CA LEU A 140 -5.55 5.20 -16.99
C LEU A 140 -6.38 5.77 -18.16
N PRO A 141 -6.68 4.96 -19.19
CA PRO A 141 -7.74 5.26 -20.13
C PRO A 141 -9.06 5.56 -19.39
N ARG A 142 -9.85 6.48 -19.94
CA ARG A 142 -11.08 6.97 -19.30
C ARG A 142 -12.03 5.87 -18.80
N HIS A 143 -12.23 4.83 -19.59
CA HIS A 143 -13.12 3.72 -19.25
C HIS A 143 -12.58 2.89 -18.07
N ASP A 144 -11.26 2.66 -18.03
CA ASP A 144 -10.58 1.96 -16.93
C ASP A 144 -10.56 2.79 -15.63
N ALA A 145 -10.39 4.11 -15.75
CA ALA A 145 -10.49 5.02 -14.61
C ALA A 145 -11.91 5.04 -14.00
N GLN A 146 -12.95 5.01 -14.85
CA GLN A 146 -14.35 4.94 -14.41
C GLN A 146 -14.66 3.59 -13.74
N GLU A 147 -14.12 2.49 -14.28
CA GLU A 147 -14.20 1.17 -13.66
C GLU A 147 -13.49 1.13 -12.30
N TYR A 148 -12.33 1.77 -12.18
CA TYR A 148 -11.63 1.89 -10.90
C TYR A 148 -12.47 2.63 -9.85
N VAL A 149 -13.09 3.76 -10.23
CA VAL A 149 -13.98 4.52 -9.34
C VAL A 149 -15.20 3.68 -8.95
N PHE A 150 -15.77 2.91 -9.88
CA PHE A 150 -16.86 1.97 -9.57
C PHE A 150 -16.44 0.94 -8.51
N LEU A 151 -15.26 0.34 -8.65
CA LEU A 151 -14.72 -0.65 -7.71
C LEU A 151 -14.20 -0.05 -6.40
N TYR A 152 -13.95 1.25 -6.35
CA TYR A 152 -13.53 1.97 -5.15
C TYR A 152 -14.71 2.62 -4.39
N SER A 153 -15.85 2.79 -5.06
CA SER A 153 -17.03 3.43 -4.49
C SER A 153 -17.66 2.65 -3.33
N ASP A 154 -18.51 3.33 -2.54
CA ASP A 154 -19.32 2.73 -1.47
C ASP A 154 -20.22 1.57 -1.96
N TYR A 155 -20.33 1.35 -3.27
CA TYR A 155 -21.09 0.27 -3.86
C TYR A 155 -20.34 -1.06 -3.93
N PHE A 156 -19.06 -1.15 -3.57
CA PHE A 156 -18.27 -2.38 -3.68
C PHE A 156 -18.95 -3.60 -3.02
N GLU A 157 -19.40 -3.45 -1.77
CA GLU A 157 -20.13 -4.51 -1.05
C GLU A 157 -21.50 -4.83 -1.68
N THR A 158 -22.18 -3.81 -2.21
CA THR A 158 -23.46 -3.98 -2.91
C THR A 158 -23.26 -4.79 -4.20
N VAL A 159 -22.17 -4.54 -4.92
CA VAL A 159 -21.80 -5.28 -6.13
C VAL A 159 -21.42 -6.72 -5.79
N ILE A 160 -20.70 -6.96 -4.69
CA ILE A 160 -20.43 -8.31 -4.20
C ILE A 160 -21.73 -9.06 -3.92
N ASP A 161 -22.65 -8.44 -3.18
CA ASP A 161 -23.93 -9.05 -2.85
C ASP A 161 -24.73 -9.37 -4.11
N TYR A 162 -24.87 -8.40 -5.02
CA TYR A 162 -25.63 -8.58 -6.26
C TYR A 162 -25.05 -9.71 -7.10
N LEU A 163 -23.74 -9.73 -7.34
CA LEU A 163 -23.09 -10.75 -8.18
C LEU A 163 -23.06 -12.14 -7.52
N SER A 164 -23.04 -12.22 -6.20
CA SER A 164 -23.07 -13.51 -5.48
C SER A 164 -24.40 -14.23 -5.62
N GLN A 165 -25.49 -13.49 -5.79
CA GLN A 165 -26.84 -14.03 -5.95
C GLN A 165 -27.21 -14.32 -7.41
N VAL A 166 -26.39 -13.85 -8.37
CA VAL A 166 -26.56 -14.15 -9.79
C VAL A 166 -26.11 -15.59 -10.07
N GLU A 167 -26.86 -16.27 -10.94
CA GLU A 167 -26.56 -17.63 -11.40
C GLU A 167 -25.19 -17.72 -12.08
N PRO A 168 -24.41 -18.80 -11.85
CA PRO A 168 -23.17 -19.06 -12.58
C PRO A 168 -23.39 -19.05 -14.10
N GLY A 169 -22.50 -18.37 -14.81
CA GLY A 169 -22.57 -18.15 -16.26
C GLY A 169 -23.08 -16.77 -16.67
N LYS A 170 -23.65 -15.99 -15.74
CA LYS A 170 -24.18 -14.63 -16.00
C LYS A 170 -23.48 -13.54 -15.19
N ARG A 171 -22.56 -13.88 -14.28
CA ARG A 171 -22.00 -12.92 -13.31
C ARG A 171 -21.09 -11.89 -13.96
N PHE A 172 -20.27 -12.28 -14.93
CA PHE A 172 -19.44 -11.31 -15.65
C PHE A 172 -20.29 -10.31 -16.46
N TYR A 173 -21.37 -10.79 -17.08
CA TYR A 173 -22.30 -9.92 -17.78
C TYR A 173 -23.00 -8.95 -16.81
N ALA A 174 -23.48 -9.46 -15.67
CA ALA A 174 -24.07 -8.64 -14.61
C ALA A 174 -23.11 -7.55 -14.12
N TYR A 175 -21.83 -7.90 -13.91
CA TYR A 175 -20.78 -6.95 -13.54
C TYR A 175 -20.65 -5.82 -14.56
N ARG A 176 -20.52 -6.15 -15.86
CA ARG A 176 -20.42 -5.18 -16.96
C ARG A 176 -21.67 -4.30 -17.06
N TRP A 177 -22.85 -4.87 -16.81
CA TRP A 177 -24.11 -4.14 -16.86
C TRP A 177 -24.24 -3.15 -15.70
N LEU A 178 -23.84 -3.54 -14.48
CA LEU A 178 -23.78 -2.65 -13.31
C LEU A 178 -22.80 -1.51 -13.54
N LEU A 179 -21.61 -1.79 -14.07
CA LEU A 179 -20.62 -0.77 -14.45
C LEU A 179 -21.19 0.19 -15.51
N GLY A 180 -21.88 -0.32 -16.54
CA GLY A 180 -22.51 0.52 -17.56
C GLY A 180 -23.63 1.41 -17.01
N TRP A 181 -24.36 0.97 -15.98
CA TRP A 181 -25.33 1.82 -15.29
C TRP A 181 -24.69 2.84 -14.36
N PHE A 182 -23.62 2.45 -13.68
CA PHE A 182 -22.81 3.38 -12.88
C PHE A 182 -22.28 4.53 -13.75
N GLU A 183 -21.77 4.22 -14.95
CA GLU A 183 -21.36 5.22 -15.95
C GLU A 183 -22.54 6.11 -16.38
N LYS A 184 -23.70 5.52 -16.73
CA LYS A 184 -24.91 6.27 -17.12
C LYS A 184 -25.41 7.20 -16.03
N PHE A 185 -25.31 6.80 -14.77
CA PHE A 185 -25.69 7.63 -13.61
C PHE A 185 -24.57 8.52 -13.08
N SER A 186 -23.43 8.61 -13.80
CA SER A 186 -22.28 9.41 -13.41
C SER A 186 -21.80 9.11 -11.98
N GLY A 187 -21.82 7.83 -11.60
CA GLY A 187 -21.37 7.35 -10.29
C GLY A 187 -22.35 7.50 -9.14
N ARG A 188 -23.52 8.11 -9.36
CA ARG A 188 -24.44 8.50 -8.26
C ARG A 188 -25.29 7.37 -7.70
N SER A 189 -25.48 6.29 -8.43
CA SER A 189 -26.37 5.20 -8.03
C SER A 189 -26.16 3.95 -8.86
N LEU A 190 -26.54 2.80 -8.29
CA LEU A 190 -26.72 1.54 -9.01
C LEU A 190 -28.21 1.21 -9.20
N PRO A 191 -28.57 0.44 -10.23
CA PRO A 191 -29.92 -0.08 -10.38
C PRO A 191 -30.28 -0.97 -9.19
N LYS A 192 -31.57 -1.06 -8.86
CA LYS A 192 -32.03 -1.96 -7.79
C LYS A 192 -31.83 -3.42 -8.21
N LYS A 193 -31.62 -4.29 -7.22
CA LYS A 193 -31.51 -5.73 -7.44
C LYS A 193 -32.66 -6.32 -8.27
N ASP A 194 -33.90 -5.94 -8.00
CA ASP A 194 -35.05 -6.44 -8.78
C ASP A 194 -34.94 -6.10 -10.28
N GLN A 195 -34.31 -4.96 -10.61
CA GLN A 195 -34.06 -4.55 -12.00
C GLN A 195 -32.94 -5.38 -12.63
N LEU A 196 -31.91 -5.74 -11.86
CA LEU A 196 -30.87 -6.67 -12.28
C LEU A 196 -31.47 -8.06 -12.55
N ASP A 197 -32.26 -8.58 -11.61
CA ASP A 197 -32.89 -9.90 -11.72
C ASP A 197 -33.85 -9.96 -12.92
N THR A 198 -34.66 -8.92 -13.11
CA THR A 198 -35.55 -8.79 -14.29
C THR A 198 -34.75 -8.74 -15.59
N HIS A 199 -33.62 -8.02 -15.62
CA HIS A 199 -32.77 -7.93 -16.81
C HIS A 199 -32.12 -9.28 -17.14
N LEU A 200 -31.58 -9.98 -16.14
CA LEU A 200 -30.88 -11.26 -16.30
C LEU A 200 -31.78 -12.44 -16.69
N GLN A 201 -33.11 -12.31 -16.58
CA GLN A 201 -34.07 -13.27 -17.12
C GLN A 201 -34.02 -13.34 -18.65
N THR A 202 -33.62 -12.25 -19.31
CA THR A 202 -33.55 -12.16 -20.79
C THR A 202 -32.16 -12.51 -21.35
N VAL A 203 -31.16 -12.72 -20.49
CA VAL A 203 -29.76 -12.89 -20.86
C VAL A 203 -29.40 -14.37 -20.88
N THR A 204 -28.78 -14.82 -21.98
CA THR A 204 -28.23 -16.18 -22.10
C THR A 204 -26.85 -16.28 -21.45
N ILE A 205 -26.50 -17.47 -20.96
CA ILE A 205 -25.19 -17.77 -20.34
C ILE A 205 -24.04 -17.40 -21.30
N ASP A 206 -23.00 -16.74 -20.78
CA ASP A 206 -21.84 -16.31 -21.58
C ASP A 206 -21.05 -17.54 -22.07
N SER A 207 -20.93 -17.68 -23.39
CA SER A 207 -20.28 -18.82 -24.05
C SER A 207 -18.76 -18.89 -23.83
N ARG A 208 -18.16 -17.82 -23.27
CA ARG A 208 -16.74 -17.78 -22.89
C ARG A 208 -16.48 -18.46 -21.54
N VAL A 209 -17.53 -18.79 -20.78
CA VAL A 209 -17.41 -19.45 -19.48
C VAL A 209 -17.05 -20.92 -19.71
N LYS A 210 -15.86 -21.31 -19.24
CA LYS A 210 -15.39 -22.68 -19.32
C LYS A 210 -16.01 -23.50 -18.20
N VAL A 211 -17.14 -24.14 -18.49
CA VAL A 211 -17.93 -24.93 -17.53
C VAL A 211 -17.10 -25.99 -16.80
N GLU A 212 -16.14 -26.61 -17.48
CA GLU A 212 -15.24 -27.61 -16.87
C GLU A 212 -14.28 -27.00 -15.84
N GLU A 213 -13.78 -25.78 -16.05
CA GLU A 213 -12.91 -25.08 -15.10
C GLU A 213 -13.71 -24.60 -13.89
N VAL A 214 -14.91 -24.04 -14.11
CA VAL A 214 -15.82 -23.61 -13.05
C VAL A 214 -16.19 -24.78 -12.13
N ARG A 215 -16.52 -25.93 -12.73
CA ARG A 215 -16.83 -27.16 -11.98
C ARG A 215 -15.63 -27.67 -11.20
N ALA A 216 -14.43 -27.66 -11.78
CA ALA A 216 -13.21 -28.07 -11.08
C ALA A 216 -12.91 -27.16 -9.87
N ILE A 217 -13.11 -25.84 -10.00
CA ILE A 217 -12.93 -24.89 -8.89
C ILE A 217 -13.98 -25.12 -7.80
N GLN A 218 -15.25 -25.38 -8.16
CA GLN A 218 -16.30 -25.73 -7.21
C GLN A 218 -16.04 -27.07 -6.49
N GLU A 219 -15.49 -28.06 -7.19
CA GLU A 219 -15.17 -29.38 -6.64
C GLU A 219 -14.00 -29.36 -5.63
N THR A 220 -13.06 -28.40 -5.75
CA THR A 220 -12.03 -28.19 -4.71
C THR A 220 -12.59 -27.74 -3.35
N VAL A 221 -13.87 -27.38 -3.29
CA VAL A 221 -14.56 -26.86 -2.10
C VAL A 221 -15.46 -27.92 -1.44
N VAL A 222 -15.56 -29.15 -1.98
CA VAL A 222 -16.41 -30.19 -1.34
C VAL A 222 -15.66 -30.83 -0.15
N PRO A 223 -16.19 -30.77 1.09
CA PRO A 223 -15.63 -31.50 2.22
C PRO A 223 -15.93 -33.00 2.02
N ARG A 224 -15.00 -33.74 1.41
CA ARG A 224 -15.04 -35.20 1.42
C ARG A 224 -14.67 -35.69 2.83
N PHE A 225 -15.67 -35.93 3.67
CA PHE A 225 -15.53 -36.83 4.81
C PHE A 225 -15.19 -38.22 4.27
N VAL A 226 -13.93 -38.61 4.42
CA VAL A 226 -13.52 -40.01 4.30
C VAL A 226 -13.46 -40.55 5.72
N ASP A 227 -14.44 -41.35 6.11
CA ASP A 227 -14.39 -42.14 7.34
C ASP A 227 -13.20 -43.12 7.22
N LEU A 228 -12.12 -42.80 7.93
CA LEU A 228 -10.96 -43.68 8.04
C LEU A 228 -11.33 -44.87 8.95
N PRO A 229 -10.92 -46.11 8.60
CA PRO A 229 -11.11 -47.26 9.48
C PRO A 229 -10.36 -47.02 10.80
N LYS A 230 -11.01 -47.34 11.91
CA LYS A 230 -10.47 -47.20 13.27
C LYS A 230 -9.07 -47.83 13.33
N PRO A 231 -8.02 -47.09 13.74
CA PRO A 231 -6.69 -47.66 13.86
C PRO A 231 -6.68 -48.69 15.00
N ASN A 232 -6.24 -49.91 14.70
CA ASN A 232 -5.81 -50.83 15.72
C ASN A 232 -4.64 -50.18 16.45
N LEU A 233 -4.84 -49.85 17.73
CA LEU A 233 -3.78 -49.50 18.66
C LEU A 233 -2.82 -50.68 18.76
N VAL A 234 -1.73 -50.61 18.03
CA VAL A 234 -0.52 -51.35 18.36
C VAL A 234 0.21 -50.48 19.38
N ASP A 235 0.18 -50.89 20.64
CA ASP A 235 1.03 -50.32 21.69
C ASP A 235 2.50 -50.52 21.28
N LEU A 236 3.15 -49.43 20.91
CA LEU A 236 4.59 -49.38 20.75
C LEU A 236 5.22 -49.24 22.14
N PRO A 237 6.28 -50.00 22.44
CA PRO A 237 6.88 -50.05 23.77
C PRO A 237 7.41 -48.67 24.19
N HIS A 238 7.08 -48.30 25.43
CA HIS A 238 7.62 -47.12 26.10
C HIS A 238 9.13 -47.04 25.91
N ALA A 239 9.60 -45.90 25.39
CA ALA A 239 11.01 -45.58 25.34
C ALA A 239 11.57 -45.66 26.76
N GLN A 240 12.42 -46.67 26.97
CA GLN A 240 13.17 -46.86 28.19
C GLN A 240 13.96 -45.58 28.49
N ASN A 241 13.78 -45.12 29.73
CA ASN A 241 14.65 -44.17 30.42
C ASN A 241 16.12 -44.47 30.11
N GLN A 242 16.71 -43.65 29.24
CA GLN A 242 18.14 -43.40 29.35
C GLN A 242 18.35 -42.53 30.59
N PRO A 243 19.30 -42.86 31.47
CA PRO A 243 19.52 -42.12 32.69
C PRO A 243 19.97 -40.71 32.31
N ALA A 244 19.12 -39.72 32.63
CA ALA A 244 19.53 -38.34 32.73
C ALA A 244 20.72 -38.31 33.70
N LEU A 245 21.90 -38.02 33.17
CA LEU A 245 23.03 -37.56 33.94
C LEU A 245 22.53 -36.40 34.79
N SER A 246 22.34 -36.70 36.07
CA SER A 246 22.01 -35.76 37.12
C SER A 246 23.24 -34.89 37.34
N ALA A 247 23.42 -33.90 36.48
CA ALA A 247 24.31 -32.77 36.72
C ALA A 247 23.42 -31.62 37.20
N SER A 248 23.14 -31.61 38.50
CA SER A 248 22.83 -30.39 39.23
C SER A 248 24.09 -29.51 39.25
N ASN A 249 24.42 -28.92 38.10
CA ASN A 249 25.30 -27.77 38.01
C ASN A 249 24.38 -26.57 37.85
N GLU A 250 24.30 -25.73 38.87
CA GLU A 250 23.69 -24.40 38.74
C GLU A 250 24.47 -23.63 37.67
N ILE A 251 23.97 -23.67 36.42
CA ILE A 251 24.57 -22.96 35.27
C ILE A 251 24.59 -21.45 35.52
N LEU A 252 23.66 -20.96 36.35
CA LEU A 252 23.54 -19.56 36.75
C LEU A 252 23.91 -19.41 38.24
N PRO A 253 24.69 -18.37 38.62
CA PRO A 253 24.98 -18.09 40.02
C PRO A 253 23.70 -17.88 40.87
N PRO A 254 23.62 -18.43 42.10
CA PRO A 254 22.43 -18.35 42.94
C PRO A 254 22.08 -16.91 43.39
N ASN A 255 23.05 -15.99 43.35
CA ASN A 255 22.88 -14.60 43.78
C ASN A 255 22.64 -13.63 42.61
N LEU A 256 22.21 -14.12 41.43
CA LEU A 256 22.04 -13.32 40.21
C LEU A 256 21.25 -12.02 40.45
N GLY A 257 20.14 -12.11 41.19
CA GLY A 257 19.23 -10.97 41.44
C GLY A 257 19.82 -9.85 42.30
N THR A 258 20.91 -10.11 43.03
CA THR A 258 21.59 -9.09 43.86
C THR A 258 22.79 -8.45 43.17
N MET A 259 23.20 -8.99 42.02
CA MET A 259 24.34 -8.47 41.26
C MET A 259 23.98 -7.17 40.53
N PRO A 260 24.93 -6.23 40.40
CA PRO A 260 24.85 -5.14 39.44
C PRO A 260 24.52 -5.63 38.03
N LEU A 261 23.82 -4.80 37.25
CA LEU A 261 23.24 -5.19 35.96
C LEU A 261 24.29 -5.72 34.97
N ASP A 262 25.44 -5.06 34.89
CA ASP A 262 26.59 -5.41 34.07
C ASP A 262 27.23 -6.74 34.49
N GLN A 263 27.41 -6.95 35.78
CA GLN A 263 27.95 -8.22 36.32
C GLN A 263 26.98 -9.38 36.08
N ARG A 264 25.68 -9.11 36.22
CA ARG A 264 24.62 -10.06 35.92
C ARG A 264 24.59 -10.44 34.43
N ALA A 265 24.74 -9.44 33.56
CA ALA A 265 24.85 -9.64 32.11
C ALA A 265 26.05 -10.53 31.76
N ASN A 266 27.23 -10.25 32.34
CA ASN A 266 28.42 -11.09 32.16
C ASN A 266 28.21 -12.53 32.66
N ALA A 267 27.56 -12.72 33.81
CA ALA A 267 27.23 -14.05 34.32
C ALA A 267 26.30 -14.83 33.37
N VAL A 268 25.29 -14.16 32.82
CA VAL A 268 24.38 -14.75 31.83
C VAL A 268 25.10 -15.07 30.52
N ILE A 269 25.98 -14.20 30.03
CA ILE A 269 26.80 -14.46 28.83
C ILE A 269 27.69 -15.68 29.04
N ASN A 270 28.37 -15.79 30.19
CA ASN A 270 29.17 -16.96 30.54
C ASN A 270 28.32 -18.24 30.59
N ALA A 271 27.12 -18.18 31.18
CA ALA A 271 26.17 -19.29 31.21
C ALA A 271 25.72 -19.74 29.80
N LEU A 272 25.49 -18.77 28.89
CA LEU A 272 25.15 -19.05 27.50
C LEU A 272 26.32 -19.73 26.77
N GLN A 273 27.55 -19.25 26.96
CA GLN A 273 28.76 -19.86 26.39
C GLN A 273 28.99 -21.30 26.91
N LEU A 274 28.80 -21.53 28.21
CA LEU A 274 28.87 -22.87 28.82
C LEU A 274 27.80 -23.80 28.25
N SER A 275 26.66 -23.25 27.85
CA SER A 275 25.60 -23.98 27.15
C SER A 275 25.87 -24.13 25.64
N SER A 276 27.09 -23.85 25.18
CA SER A 276 27.52 -23.85 23.76
C SER A 276 26.77 -22.85 22.88
N PHE A 277 26.16 -21.81 23.45
CA PHE A 277 25.53 -20.71 22.72
C PHE A 277 26.47 -19.49 22.69
N LYS A 278 27.14 -19.29 21.55
CA LYS A 278 28.26 -18.34 21.39
C LYS A 278 27.78 -16.90 21.16
N ILE A 279 27.11 -16.36 22.17
CA ILE A 279 26.49 -15.03 22.12
C ILE A 279 27.52 -13.89 22.00
N ASP A 280 28.70 -14.08 22.57
CA ASP A 280 29.85 -13.18 22.47
C ASP A 280 30.32 -13.02 21.01
N GLU A 281 30.40 -14.12 20.26
CA GLU A 281 30.73 -14.06 18.83
C GLU A 281 29.67 -13.26 18.05
N MET A 282 28.40 -13.35 18.44
CA MET A 282 27.29 -12.61 17.81
C MET A 282 27.34 -11.12 18.13
N MET A 283 27.78 -10.74 19.32
CA MET A 283 27.87 -9.34 19.79
C MET A 283 29.19 -8.66 19.40
N SER A 284 30.16 -9.41 18.85
CA SER A 284 31.52 -8.93 18.58
C SER A 284 31.64 -7.85 17.49
N SER A 285 30.59 -7.62 16.70
CA SER A 285 30.62 -6.74 15.53
C SER A 285 29.71 -5.53 15.70
N GLN A 286 30.15 -4.38 15.17
CA GLN A 286 29.38 -3.15 15.19
C GLN A 286 28.11 -3.24 14.33
N VAL A 287 28.12 -4.03 13.26
CA VAL A 287 26.95 -4.31 12.43
C VAL A 287 26.66 -5.81 12.42
N VAL A 288 25.48 -6.18 12.89
CA VAL A 288 24.99 -7.55 12.98
C VAL A 288 23.76 -7.70 12.10
N ALA A 289 23.83 -8.56 11.09
CA ALA A 289 22.72 -8.86 10.19
C ALA A 289 22.15 -10.26 10.49
N ILE A 290 20.91 -10.33 10.96
CA ILE A 290 20.24 -11.59 11.30
C ILE A 290 19.30 -11.95 10.16
N SER A 291 19.51 -13.11 9.56
CA SER A 291 18.83 -13.58 8.35
C SER A 291 18.37 -15.02 8.51
N GLY A 292 17.44 -15.46 7.66
CA GLY A 292 16.90 -16.83 7.75
C GLY A 292 15.42 -16.92 7.43
N THR A 293 14.90 -18.15 7.47
CA THR A 293 13.51 -18.45 7.12
C THR A 293 12.51 -17.73 8.02
N GLN A 294 11.28 -17.54 7.53
CA GLN A 294 10.18 -17.06 8.37
C GLN A 294 10.02 -17.99 9.58
N ARG A 295 9.77 -17.41 10.76
CA ARG A 295 9.70 -18.13 12.05
C ARG A 295 11.00 -18.84 12.46
N GLY A 296 12.16 -18.44 11.93
CA GLY A 296 13.46 -18.98 12.32
C GLY A 296 13.99 -18.49 13.68
N GLY A 297 13.35 -17.49 14.31
CA GLY A 297 13.81 -16.87 15.56
C GLY A 297 14.70 -15.63 15.38
N LYS A 298 14.53 -14.90 14.27
CA LYS A 298 15.31 -13.69 13.95
C LYS A 298 15.08 -12.55 14.95
N GLY A 299 13.82 -12.10 15.10
CA GLY A 299 13.43 -11.07 16.06
C GLY A 299 13.77 -11.47 17.49
N THR A 300 13.61 -12.75 17.84
CA THR A 300 13.99 -13.29 19.16
C THR A 300 15.48 -13.11 19.44
N LEU A 301 16.35 -13.42 18.48
CA LEU A 301 17.78 -13.19 18.64
C LEU A 301 18.10 -11.69 18.74
N ALA A 302 17.48 -10.86 17.90
CA ALA A 302 17.66 -9.41 17.95
C ALA A 302 17.29 -8.86 19.34
N ALA A 303 16.20 -9.35 19.94
CA ALA A 303 15.78 -8.98 21.29
C ALA A 303 16.77 -9.46 22.37
N ILE A 304 17.25 -10.71 22.30
CA ILE A 304 18.27 -11.22 23.24
C ILE A 304 19.53 -10.35 23.20
N LEU A 305 20.04 -10.05 22.00
CA LEU A 305 21.21 -9.20 21.81
C LEU A 305 20.98 -7.79 22.35
N ALA A 306 19.79 -7.21 22.11
CA ALA A 306 19.45 -5.88 22.59
C ALA A 306 19.32 -5.80 24.12
N ILE A 307 18.69 -6.80 24.74
CA ILE A 307 18.56 -6.91 26.21
C ILE A 307 19.94 -7.04 26.85
N LEU A 308 20.78 -7.95 26.36
CA LEU A 308 22.14 -8.13 26.90
C LEU A 308 23.01 -6.89 26.70
N SER A 309 22.92 -6.22 25.54
CA SER A 309 23.64 -4.96 25.30
C SER A 309 23.21 -3.87 26.27
N SER A 310 21.90 -3.71 26.49
CA SER A 310 21.37 -2.73 27.44
C SER A 310 21.67 -3.08 28.90
N ALA A 311 21.84 -4.38 29.21
CA ALA A 311 22.25 -4.83 30.52
C ALA A 311 23.75 -4.59 30.79
N LEU A 312 24.60 -4.74 29.76
CA LEU A 312 26.03 -4.46 29.83
C LEU A 312 26.34 -2.96 29.93
N ASP A 313 25.59 -2.12 29.23
CA ASP A 313 25.71 -0.66 29.29
C ASP A 313 24.35 -0.01 29.61
N PRO A 314 24.09 0.34 30.87
CA PRO A 314 22.85 1.00 31.28
C PRO A 314 22.62 2.38 30.63
N ASN A 315 23.66 3.01 30.05
CA ASN A 315 23.56 4.29 29.37
C ASN A 315 23.32 4.14 27.85
N LEU A 316 23.14 2.90 27.37
CA LEU A 316 22.90 2.60 25.97
C LEU A 316 21.52 3.12 25.55
N ASN A 317 21.52 4.03 24.59
CA ASN A 317 20.33 4.56 23.95
C ASN A 317 19.85 3.55 22.89
N THR A 318 19.02 2.60 23.32
CA THR A 318 18.46 1.57 22.43
C THR A 318 17.22 2.08 21.69
N GLN A 319 17.31 2.20 20.37
CA GLN A 319 16.22 2.52 19.45
C GLN A 319 15.77 1.24 18.74
N TYR A 320 14.49 0.92 18.80
CA TYR A 320 13.96 -0.31 18.21
C TYR A 320 12.86 0.02 17.22
N PHE A 321 13.13 -0.21 15.94
CA PHE A 321 12.17 -0.06 14.84
C PHE A 321 11.71 -1.45 14.42
N THR A 322 10.39 -1.65 14.30
CA THR A 322 9.84 -2.91 13.79
C THR A 322 8.53 -2.68 13.04
N ALA A 323 8.25 -3.52 12.04
CA ALA A 323 6.96 -3.57 11.39
C ALA A 323 5.99 -4.48 12.16
N GLY A 324 4.72 -4.09 12.18
CA GLY A 324 3.64 -4.79 12.87
C GLY A 324 3.62 -4.55 14.37
N VAL A 325 2.96 -5.48 15.06
CA VAL A 325 2.66 -5.41 16.50
C VAL A 325 3.35 -6.49 17.32
N ASP A 326 4.17 -7.33 16.69
CA ASP A 326 4.96 -8.36 17.37
C ASP A 326 6.19 -7.71 18.02
N VAL A 327 6.05 -7.27 19.26
CA VAL A 327 7.06 -6.50 20.00
C VAL A 327 7.48 -7.19 21.29
N TYR A 328 8.78 -7.17 21.56
CA TYR A 328 9.33 -7.70 22.80
C TYR A 328 9.21 -6.69 23.95
N PRO A 329 8.82 -7.11 25.17
CA PRO A 329 8.52 -6.21 26.28
C PRO A 329 9.77 -5.77 27.05
N PHE A 330 10.80 -5.30 26.34
CA PHE A 330 12.05 -4.82 26.96
C PHE A 330 12.20 -3.30 26.82
N ALA A 331 13.00 -2.73 27.72
CA ALA A 331 13.25 -1.31 27.85
C ALA A 331 13.99 -0.76 26.63
N CYS A 332 13.29 0.01 25.81
CA CYS A 332 13.83 0.65 24.62
C CYS A 332 12.91 1.79 24.16
N LYS A 333 13.44 2.65 23.28
CA LYS A 333 12.64 3.59 22.50
C LYS A 333 12.06 2.86 21.30
N LEU A 334 10.85 2.32 21.49
CA LEU A 334 10.13 1.55 20.49
C LEU A 334 9.43 2.46 19.47
N HIS A 335 9.62 2.14 18.20
CA HIS A 335 8.88 2.68 17.05
C HIS A 335 8.26 1.51 16.31
N SER A 336 6.95 1.31 16.49
CA SER A 336 6.19 0.24 15.86
C SER A 336 4.76 0.69 15.58
N ALA A 337 3.97 -0.18 14.94
CA ALA A 337 2.56 0.11 14.65
C ALA A 337 1.74 0.47 15.92
N LEU A 338 2.18 0.06 17.12
CA LEU A 338 1.54 0.41 18.39
C LEU A 338 1.50 1.92 18.68
N LYS A 339 2.45 2.69 18.11
CA LYS A 339 2.48 4.16 18.21
C LYS A 339 1.34 4.81 17.41
N TYR A 340 0.83 4.11 16.41
CA TYR A 340 -0.19 4.55 15.46
C TYR A 340 -1.43 3.65 15.53
N SER A 341 -1.89 3.35 16.75
CA SER A 341 -2.98 2.40 17.01
C SER A 341 -4.35 2.84 16.46
N ASP A 342 -4.48 4.10 16.05
CA ASP A 342 -5.63 4.67 15.36
C ASP A 342 -5.65 4.35 13.85
N ARG A 343 -4.59 3.73 13.33
CA ARG A 343 -4.42 3.41 11.91
C ARG A 343 -4.48 1.91 11.66
N ASP A 344 -4.81 1.53 10.43
CA ASP A 344 -4.63 0.15 9.99
C ASP A 344 -3.14 -0.23 10.00
N SER A 345 -2.86 -1.54 10.05
CA SER A 345 -1.50 -2.05 10.23
C SER A 345 -0.53 -1.59 9.14
N ASP A 346 -0.97 -1.47 7.89
CA ASP A 346 -0.09 -1.13 6.77
C ASP A 346 0.22 0.36 6.76
N THR A 347 -0.77 1.20 7.04
CA THR A 347 -0.57 2.64 7.22
C THR A 347 0.32 2.92 8.43
N ALA A 348 0.10 2.23 9.55
CA ALA A 348 0.92 2.34 10.75
C ALA A 348 2.39 2.00 10.47
N ASP A 349 2.65 0.89 9.78
CA ASP A 349 4.00 0.50 9.37
C ASP A 349 4.66 1.51 8.43
N LYS A 350 3.88 2.15 7.55
CA LYS A 350 4.39 3.21 6.66
C LYS A 350 4.85 4.44 7.44
N PHE A 351 4.16 4.79 8.53
CA PHE A 351 4.61 5.86 9.43
C PHE A 351 5.88 5.45 10.19
N VAL A 352 5.98 4.20 10.66
CA VAL A 352 7.21 3.69 11.29
C VAL A 352 8.39 3.72 10.31
N ALA A 353 8.18 3.36 9.05
CA ALA A 353 9.20 3.47 8.01
C ALA A 353 9.66 4.92 7.79
N GLN A 354 8.73 5.88 7.79
CA GLN A 354 9.07 7.31 7.70
C GLN A 354 9.84 7.80 8.94
N ASP A 355 9.44 7.38 10.14
CA ASP A 355 10.16 7.68 11.38
C ASP A 355 11.60 7.15 11.31
N LEU A 356 11.79 5.93 10.81
CA LEU A 356 13.12 5.34 10.58
C LEU A 356 13.93 6.20 9.62
N LEU A 357 13.37 6.59 8.47
CA LEU A 357 14.06 7.42 7.49
C LEU A 357 14.48 8.77 8.08
N MET A 358 13.57 9.45 8.80
CA MET A 358 13.87 10.73 9.46
C MET A 358 14.95 10.57 10.52
N TYR A 359 14.90 9.49 11.30
CA TYR A 359 15.92 9.16 12.29
C TYR A 359 17.30 8.97 11.63
N LEU A 360 17.38 8.19 10.55
CA LEU A 360 18.62 7.98 9.80
C LEU A 360 19.17 9.28 9.20
N LYS A 361 18.31 10.14 8.64
CA LYS A 361 18.71 11.45 8.09
C LYS A 361 19.27 12.37 9.20
N GLY A 362 18.69 12.32 10.39
CA GLY A 362 19.21 13.03 11.56
C GLY A 362 20.60 12.55 11.99
N LEU A 363 20.83 11.23 11.96
CA LEU A 363 22.15 10.66 12.26
C LEU A 363 23.22 11.04 11.21
N ASP A 364 22.87 11.08 9.92
CA ASP A 364 23.80 11.43 8.84
C ASP A 364 24.34 12.86 8.96
N GLY A 365 23.53 13.78 9.50
CA GLY A 365 23.93 15.17 9.78
C GLY A 365 24.83 15.33 11.02
N SER A 366 25.08 14.27 11.78
CA SER A 366 25.82 14.33 13.04
C SER A 366 27.34 14.21 12.85
N HIS A 367 28.13 14.73 13.79
CA HIS A 367 29.58 14.56 13.77
C HIS A 367 29.98 13.07 13.89
N PRO A 368 31.09 12.63 13.26
CA PRO A 368 31.58 11.26 13.42
C PRO A 368 31.77 10.88 14.90
N TYR A 369 31.43 9.64 15.26
CA TYR A 369 31.52 9.09 16.62
C TYR A 369 30.73 9.86 17.69
N SER A 370 29.72 10.65 17.31
CA SER A 370 28.84 11.34 18.26
C SER A 370 27.81 10.42 18.93
N HIS A 371 27.58 9.23 18.39
CA HIS A 371 26.54 8.29 18.83
C HIS A 371 27.12 6.97 19.34
N LYS A 372 28.20 7.01 20.13
CA LYS A 372 28.89 5.80 20.66
C LYS A 372 28.02 4.93 21.56
N ASN A 373 27.04 5.52 22.22
CA ASN A 373 26.09 4.82 23.08
C ASN A 373 24.76 4.53 22.36
N LEU A 374 24.71 4.53 21.03
CA LEU A 374 23.52 4.19 20.27
C LEU A 374 23.52 2.70 19.92
N LEU A 375 22.44 2.00 20.27
CA LEU A 375 22.07 0.72 19.67
C LEU A 375 20.83 0.93 18.81
N LEU A 376 20.99 0.75 17.50
CA LEU A 376 19.87 0.78 16.55
C LEU A 376 19.49 -0.65 16.18
N VAL A 377 18.26 -1.03 16.49
CA VAL A 377 17.67 -2.30 16.06
C VAL A 377 16.61 -2.02 15.02
N ILE A 378 16.71 -2.68 13.87
CA ILE A 378 15.70 -2.64 12.81
C ILE A 378 15.22 -4.08 12.59
N ASP A 379 14.15 -4.45 13.28
CA ASP A 379 13.46 -5.71 13.05
C ASP A 379 12.54 -5.58 11.83
N GLU A 380 12.35 -6.67 11.08
CA GLU A 380 11.57 -6.65 9.83
C GLU A 380 12.07 -5.58 8.83
N ALA A 381 13.38 -5.35 8.74
CA ALA A 381 13.96 -4.22 8.00
C ALA A 381 13.52 -4.17 6.53
N MET A 382 13.35 -5.32 5.89
CA MET A 382 12.88 -5.38 4.51
C MET A 382 11.47 -4.83 4.32
N ARG A 383 10.57 -5.07 5.28
CA ARG A 383 9.20 -4.55 5.25
C ARG A 383 9.20 -3.03 5.43
N LEU A 384 9.98 -2.52 6.39
CA LEU A 384 10.08 -1.07 6.62
C LEU A 384 10.72 -0.35 5.43
N LEU A 385 11.82 -0.89 4.90
CA LEU A 385 12.52 -0.29 3.76
C LEU A 385 11.72 -0.39 2.45
N SER A 386 10.85 -1.41 2.28
CA SER A 386 9.99 -1.52 1.09
C SER A 386 8.81 -0.54 1.10
N LEU A 387 8.48 0.03 2.26
CA LEU A 387 7.45 1.06 2.42
C LEU A 387 7.95 2.47 2.10
N LEU A 388 9.26 2.63 1.89
CA LEU A 388 9.88 3.88 1.47
C LEU A 388 9.86 4.02 -0.05
N GLU A 389 9.88 5.26 -0.53
CA GLU A 389 10.12 5.56 -1.95
C GLU A 389 11.49 5.01 -2.38
N GLU A 390 11.63 4.66 -3.66
CA GLU A 390 12.82 3.97 -4.15
C GLU A 390 14.13 4.74 -3.92
N SER A 391 14.09 6.07 -4.05
CA SER A 391 15.22 6.97 -3.81
C SER A 391 15.64 6.95 -2.34
N ASP A 392 14.67 7.11 -1.42
CA ASP A 392 14.89 7.09 0.02
C ASP A 392 15.30 5.70 0.53
N ARG A 393 14.72 4.63 -0.03
CA ARG A 393 15.11 3.24 0.24
C ARG A 393 16.58 3.02 -0.14
N THR A 394 16.95 3.40 -1.36
CA THR A 394 18.34 3.29 -1.84
C THR A 394 19.29 4.07 -0.95
N TRP A 395 18.94 5.30 -0.60
CA TRP A 395 19.74 6.14 0.30
C TRP A 395 19.87 5.53 1.70
N ALA A 396 18.77 5.06 2.30
CA ALA A 396 18.76 4.50 3.65
C ALA A 396 19.62 3.24 3.73
N ILE A 397 19.52 2.37 2.72
CA ILE A 397 20.40 1.21 2.57
C ILE A 397 21.85 1.71 2.50
N GLN A 398 22.21 2.55 1.52
CA GLN A 398 23.58 3.05 1.40
C GLN A 398 24.13 3.66 2.70
N TYR A 399 23.31 4.43 3.42
CA TYR A 399 23.67 5.01 4.70
C TYR A 399 23.96 3.94 5.76
N LEU A 400 23.03 3.00 5.98
CA LEU A 400 23.18 1.91 6.93
C LEU A 400 24.43 1.06 6.65
N LEU A 401 24.72 0.79 5.37
CA LEU A 401 25.81 -0.10 4.98
C LEU A 401 27.20 0.56 4.98
N SER A 402 27.29 1.88 4.75
CA SER A 402 28.58 2.55 4.50
C SER A 402 28.93 3.68 5.47
N ARG A 403 27.93 4.31 6.08
CA ARG A 403 28.11 5.53 6.88
C ARG A 403 27.70 5.37 8.34
N PHE A 404 26.73 4.51 8.65
CA PHE A 404 26.26 4.29 10.02
C PHE A 404 27.39 3.95 11.00
N ALA A 405 28.32 3.08 10.60
CA ALA A 405 29.46 2.70 11.44
C ALA A 405 30.32 3.91 11.87
N LYS A 406 30.38 4.97 11.04
CA LYS A 406 31.11 6.22 11.35
C LYS A 406 30.46 7.04 12.45
N CYS A 407 29.16 6.84 12.73
CA CYS A 407 28.47 7.47 13.85
C CYS A 407 28.92 6.89 15.20
N GLY A 408 29.59 5.74 15.20
CA GLY A 408 30.07 5.05 16.40
C GLY A 408 29.02 4.17 17.09
N GLY A 409 27.79 4.12 16.59
CA GLY A 409 26.72 3.27 17.13
C GLY A 409 26.78 1.84 16.63
N THR A 410 26.03 0.95 17.28
CA THR A 410 25.88 -0.47 16.92
C THR A 410 24.55 -0.67 16.19
N LEU A 411 24.56 -1.47 15.11
CA LEU A 411 23.40 -1.80 14.30
C LEU A 411 23.08 -3.29 14.39
N ILE A 412 21.85 -3.62 14.75
CA ILE A 412 21.26 -4.95 14.57
C ILE A 412 20.16 -4.84 13.52
N ILE A 413 20.30 -5.53 12.40
CA ILE A 413 19.34 -5.50 11.30
C ILE A 413 18.80 -6.91 11.03
N VAL A 414 17.48 -7.05 10.99
CA VAL A 414 16.80 -8.31 10.69
C VAL A 414 16.36 -8.32 9.24
N LEU A 415 16.92 -9.25 8.46
CA LEU A 415 16.72 -9.36 7.01
C LEU A 415 15.80 -10.53 6.67
N HIS A 416 14.84 -10.28 5.78
CA HIS A 416 14.06 -11.32 5.10
C HIS A 416 14.50 -11.40 3.64
N GLY A 417 15.35 -12.37 3.36
CA GLY A 417 15.91 -12.61 2.03
C GLY A 417 16.70 -13.90 2.02
N SER A 418 16.97 -14.42 0.81
CA SER A 418 17.82 -15.59 0.63
C SER A 418 19.30 -15.23 0.47
N ASN A 419 19.60 -13.98 0.10
CA ASN A 419 20.95 -13.47 -0.09
C ASN A 419 21.00 -11.94 0.01
N LEU A 420 22.20 -11.39 0.11
CA LEU A 420 22.39 -9.94 0.20
C LEU A 420 21.90 -9.20 -1.07
N THR A 421 22.10 -9.74 -2.26
CA THR A 421 21.67 -9.12 -3.52
C THR A 421 20.15 -8.89 -3.58
N SER A 422 19.36 -9.79 -2.99
CA SER A 422 17.90 -9.65 -2.86
C SER A 422 17.48 -8.54 -1.90
N VAL A 423 18.37 -8.16 -0.98
CA VAL A 423 18.16 -7.13 0.03
C VAL A 423 18.57 -5.75 -0.49
N VAL A 424 19.69 -5.65 -1.21
CA VAL A 424 20.26 -4.35 -1.65
C VAL A 424 19.99 -4.02 -3.13
N GLY A 425 19.49 -4.97 -3.92
CA GLY A 425 19.20 -4.77 -5.34
C GLY A 425 20.44 -4.51 -6.21
N ARG A 426 20.21 -4.04 -7.45
CA ARG A 426 21.28 -3.67 -8.41
C ARG A 426 21.84 -2.26 -8.20
N ALA A 427 21.16 -1.43 -7.41
CA ALA A 427 21.48 0.00 -7.21
C ALA A 427 22.75 0.26 -6.36
N THR A 428 23.39 -0.79 -5.84
CA THR A 428 24.56 -0.70 -4.96
C THR A 428 25.79 -1.43 -5.50
N ALA A 429 25.95 -1.52 -6.83
CA ALA A 429 26.91 -2.39 -7.54
C ALA A 429 28.42 -2.24 -7.19
N GLY A 430 28.80 -1.40 -6.21
CA GLY A 430 30.16 -1.31 -5.65
C GLY A 430 30.27 -1.41 -4.13
N LEU A 431 29.16 -1.54 -3.39
CA LEU A 431 29.15 -1.54 -1.91
C LEU A 431 29.08 -2.94 -1.28
N ALA A 432 28.70 -3.95 -2.06
CA ALA A 432 28.40 -5.28 -1.54
C ALA A 432 29.60 -5.93 -0.82
N ASP A 433 30.81 -5.84 -1.37
CA ASP A 433 31.96 -6.55 -0.79
C ASP A 433 32.53 -5.87 0.46
N THR A 434 32.52 -4.54 0.53
CA THR A 434 32.92 -3.79 1.73
C THR A 434 31.92 -4.01 2.87
N PHE A 435 30.61 -4.07 2.56
CA PHE A 435 29.58 -4.43 3.53
C PHE A 435 29.73 -5.87 4.02
N LYS A 436 29.98 -6.83 3.11
CA LYS A 436 30.21 -8.24 3.47
C LYS A 436 31.34 -8.44 4.49
N GLN A 437 32.37 -7.60 4.43
CA GLN A 437 33.54 -7.66 5.32
C GLN A 437 33.30 -7.00 6.69
N GLY A 438 32.42 -5.98 6.75
CA GLY A 438 32.15 -5.21 7.97
C GLY A 438 30.98 -5.72 8.83
N VAL A 439 30.29 -6.77 8.39
CA VAL A 439 29.02 -7.23 8.97
C VAL A 439 29.11 -8.67 9.42
N SER A 440 28.66 -8.93 10.65
CA SER A 440 28.45 -10.29 11.13
C SER A 440 27.08 -10.80 10.65
N PHE A 441 27.08 -11.70 9.68
CA PHE A 441 25.85 -12.35 9.20
C PHE A 441 25.54 -13.57 10.05
N ILE A 442 24.39 -13.54 10.70
CA ILE A 442 23.88 -14.64 11.52
C ILE A 442 22.67 -15.23 10.81
N GLY A 443 22.73 -16.53 10.52
CA GLY A 443 21.64 -17.32 9.97
C GLY A 443 20.86 -18.04 11.05
N CYS A 444 19.56 -18.21 10.82
CA CYS A 444 18.69 -19.07 11.62
C CYS A 444 17.74 -19.88 10.73
N VAL A 445 17.29 -21.03 11.24
CA VAL A 445 16.43 -21.96 10.50
C VAL A 445 15.19 -22.32 11.29
N ALA A 446 14.06 -22.43 10.60
CA ALA A 446 12.84 -22.99 11.17
C ALA A 446 12.84 -24.54 11.05
N LYS A 447 12.32 -25.21 12.07
CA LYS A 447 12.04 -26.64 12.07
C LYS A 447 10.55 -26.85 11.86
N SER A 448 10.19 -27.76 10.97
CA SER A 448 8.79 -28.17 10.78
C SER A 448 8.40 -29.15 11.89
N VAL A 449 7.36 -28.84 12.66
CA VAL A 449 6.79 -29.71 13.71
C VAL A 449 5.33 -30.02 13.39
N ASN A 450 4.88 -31.22 13.77
CA ASN A 450 3.49 -31.63 13.58
C ASN A 450 2.61 -30.91 14.62
N ALA A 451 1.69 -30.05 14.17
CA ALA A 451 0.70 -29.39 15.00
C ALA A 451 -0.66 -30.07 14.80
N SER A 452 -0.84 -31.23 15.44
CA SER A 452 -2.07 -32.04 15.48
C SER A 452 -2.64 -32.46 14.11
N GLY A 453 -2.87 -33.77 13.94
CA GLY A 453 -3.33 -34.33 12.66
C GLY A 453 -2.29 -34.19 11.54
N LEU A 454 -2.72 -33.79 10.34
CA LEU A 454 -1.86 -33.63 9.15
C LEU A 454 -1.17 -32.25 9.04
N ARG A 455 -1.44 -31.32 9.98
CA ARG A 455 -0.89 -29.96 9.91
C ARG A 455 0.55 -29.95 10.42
N LYS A 456 1.47 -29.47 9.58
CA LYS A 456 2.83 -29.11 9.97
C LYS A 456 2.92 -27.60 10.13
N ILE A 457 3.49 -27.13 11.23
CA ILE A 457 3.84 -25.72 11.42
C ILE A 457 5.35 -25.59 11.47
N ASN A 458 5.86 -24.49 10.93
CA ASN A 458 7.25 -24.12 11.12
C ASN A 458 7.38 -23.36 12.45
N VAL A 459 8.29 -23.83 13.30
CA VAL A 459 8.69 -23.21 14.57
C VAL A 459 10.19 -22.94 14.54
N ALA A 460 10.65 -21.99 15.36
CA ALA A 460 12.08 -21.71 15.45
C ALA A 460 12.83 -22.96 15.91
N SER A 461 13.85 -23.38 15.16
CA SER A 461 14.73 -24.46 15.63
C SER A 461 15.53 -24.04 16.86
N GLY A 462 15.70 -22.74 17.05
CA GLY A 462 16.55 -22.13 18.06
C GLY A 462 18.05 -22.20 17.73
N ALA A 463 18.44 -22.76 16.58
CA ALA A 463 19.83 -22.89 16.16
C ALA A 463 20.29 -21.72 15.28
N TYR A 464 21.51 -21.25 15.54
CA TYR A 464 22.13 -20.11 14.88
C TYR A 464 23.54 -20.45 14.37
N PHE A 465 23.94 -19.80 13.28
CA PHE A 465 25.23 -20.01 12.64
C PHE A 465 25.70 -18.74 11.91
N LYS A 466 26.99 -18.61 11.64
CA LYS A 466 27.54 -17.59 10.74
C LYS A 466 27.09 -17.92 9.31
N ALA A 467 26.28 -17.04 8.74
CA ALA A 467 25.70 -17.22 7.42
C ALA A 467 26.63 -16.74 6.33
N ASN A 468 26.60 -17.42 5.18
CA ASN A 468 27.26 -16.93 3.98
C ASN A 468 26.45 -15.73 3.41
N PRO A 469 27.06 -14.57 3.14
CA PRO A 469 26.34 -13.42 2.60
C PRO A 469 25.75 -13.65 1.19
N ASP A 470 26.32 -14.59 0.43
CA ASP A 470 25.82 -14.97 -0.89
C ASP A 470 24.65 -15.95 -0.81
N ASN A 471 24.47 -16.61 0.35
CA ASN A 471 23.34 -17.48 0.63
C ASN A 471 23.12 -17.62 2.15
N PHE A 472 22.16 -16.85 2.68
CA PHE A 472 21.90 -16.76 4.12
C PHE A 472 21.43 -18.08 4.74
N GLY A 473 20.92 -19.02 3.94
CA GLY A 473 20.52 -20.34 4.39
C GLY A 473 21.67 -21.32 4.60
N THR A 474 22.89 -20.99 4.14
CA THR A 474 24.04 -21.89 4.19
C THR A 474 25.02 -21.46 5.29
N PRO A 475 25.31 -22.33 6.28
CA PRO A 475 26.33 -22.03 7.28
C PRO A 475 27.73 -22.02 6.66
N ILE A 476 28.56 -21.08 7.12
CA ILE A 476 30.01 -21.12 6.86
C ILE A 476 30.59 -22.31 7.62
N LYS A 477 31.55 -23.03 7.02
CA LYS A 477 32.21 -24.18 7.67
C LYS A 477 32.85 -23.75 9.00
N GLY A 478 32.49 -24.42 10.10
CA GLY A 478 32.94 -24.06 11.46
C GLY A 478 32.24 -22.83 12.05
N GLY A 479 31.26 -22.26 11.35
CA GLY A 479 30.48 -21.10 11.77
C GLY A 479 29.32 -21.43 12.70
N GLU A 480 29.33 -22.57 13.39
CA GLU A 480 28.26 -22.93 14.33
C GLU A 480 28.30 -22.01 15.56
N LEU A 481 27.17 -21.35 15.85
CA LEU A 481 27.03 -20.45 16.99
C LEU A 481 26.18 -21.05 18.13
N GLY A 482 25.63 -22.24 17.91
CA GLY A 482 24.87 -22.98 18.92
C GLY A 482 23.36 -22.78 18.82
N ALA A 483 22.65 -23.23 19.85
CA ALA A 483 21.20 -23.08 19.95
C ALA A 483 20.79 -22.47 21.29
N VAL A 484 19.64 -21.81 21.33
CA VAL A 484 19.06 -21.31 22.58
C VAL A 484 18.94 -22.47 23.57
N PRO A 485 19.52 -22.37 24.79
CA PRO A 485 19.47 -23.45 25.75
C PRO A 485 18.09 -23.60 26.40
N GLU A 486 17.77 -24.80 26.89
CA GLU A 486 16.46 -25.11 27.49
C GLU A 486 16.13 -24.27 28.72
N TRP A 487 17.14 -23.88 29.52
CA TRP A 487 16.93 -23.02 30.67
C TRP A 487 16.46 -21.61 30.30
N LEU A 488 16.67 -21.18 29.04
CA LEU A 488 16.16 -19.92 28.49
C LEU A 488 14.85 -20.11 27.72
N LYS A 489 14.14 -21.23 27.87
CA LYS A 489 12.87 -21.52 27.17
C LYS A 489 11.69 -21.73 28.12
N THR A 490 11.79 -21.23 29.36
CA THR A 490 10.84 -21.53 30.43
C THR A 490 9.59 -20.66 30.36
N GLU A 491 9.70 -19.40 29.91
CA GLU A 491 8.54 -18.54 29.68
C GLU A 491 7.87 -18.82 28.35
N LEU A 492 6.55 -18.69 28.32
CA LEU A 492 5.74 -18.86 27.12
C LEU A 492 5.23 -17.51 26.61
N HIS A 493 5.21 -17.36 25.29
CA HIS A 493 4.64 -16.19 24.64
C HIS A 493 3.10 -16.17 24.84
N PRO A 494 2.50 -15.05 25.29
CA PRO A 494 1.10 -15.00 25.69
C PRO A 494 0.12 -15.26 24.55
N GLY A 495 0.49 -14.90 23.31
CA GLY A 495 -0.39 -15.05 22.15
C GLY A 495 -0.39 -16.43 21.50
N ASN A 496 0.71 -17.19 21.60
CA ASN A 496 0.87 -18.44 20.83
C ASN A 496 1.33 -19.65 21.67
N GLY A 497 1.64 -19.45 22.96
CA GLY A 497 2.03 -20.50 23.89
C GLY A 497 3.39 -21.16 23.59
N GLN A 498 4.19 -20.63 22.67
CA GLN A 498 5.53 -21.14 22.36
C GLN A 498 6.56 -20.57 23.32
N PRO A 499 7.70 -21.26 23.54
CA PRO A 499 8.80 -20.72 24.34
C PRO A 499 9.24 -19.35 23.86
N ASP A 500 9.40 -18.41 24.79
CA ASP A 500 9.83 -17.04 24.56
C ASP A 500 11.13 -16.77 25.35
N PRO A 501 12.29 -16.97 24.70
CA PRO A 501 13.58 -16.74 25.34
C PRO A 501 13.84 -15.30 25.76
N ALA A 502 13.29 -14.32 25.04
CA ALA A 502 13.44 -12.91 25.42
C ALA A 502 12.68 -12.62 26.71
N ARG A 503 11.44 -13.13 26.88
CA ARG A 503 10.72 -13.05 28.17
C ARG A 503 11.43 -13.79 29.29
N THR A 504 11.97 -14.97 29.01
CA THR A 504 12.74 -15.72 30.02
C THR A 504 13.95 -14.91 30.47
N LEU A 505 14.65 -14.28 29.54
CA LEU A 505 15.79 -13.41 29.83
C LEU A 505 15.39 -12.19 30.69
N LEU A 506 14.23 -11.59 30.42
CA LEU A 506 13.71 -10.46 31.21
C LEU A 506 13.38 -10.82 32.67
N LYS A 507 13.17 -12.10 33.00
CA LYS A 507 13.09 -12.51 34.41
C LYS A 507 14.43 -12.40 35.14
N LEU A 508 15.54 -12.50 34.41
CA LEU A 508 16.89 -12.29 34.94
C LEU A 508 17.25 -10.79 35.00
N PHE A 509 16.60 -9.97 34.17
CA PHE A 509 16.77 -8.52 34.10
C PHE A 509 15.42 -7.78 34.24
N PRO A 510 14.72 -7.92 35.40
CA PRO A 510 13.41 -7.29 35.59
C PRO A 510 13.45 -5.77 35.45
N GLU A 511 14.60 -5.14 35.68
CA GLU A 511 14.84 -3.71 35.51
C GLU A 511 14.72 -3.26 34.05
N LEU A 512 14.93 -4.18 33.10
CA LEU A 512 14.81 -3.94 31.67
C LEU A 512 13.43 -4.35 31.12
N HIS A 513 12.47 -4.75 31.96
CA HIS A 513 11.14 -5.07 31.49
C HIS A 513 10.31 -3.80 31.28
N GLN A 514 9.79 -3.59 30.08
CA GLN A 514 8.94 -2.45 29.73
C GLN A 514 7.70 -2.94 28.96
N HIS A 515 6.52 -2.63 29.49
CA HIS A 515 5.27 -2.85 28.77
C HIS A 515 5.05 -1.74 27.75
N HIS A 516 5.13 -2.10 26.48
CA HIS A 516 4.74 -1.23 25.38
C HIS A 516 3.23 -1.31 25.21
N THR A 517 2.54 -0.22 25.53
CA THR A 517 1.09 -0.09 25.36
C THR A 517 0.81 0.82 24.17
N ALA A 518 -0.30 0.55 23.47
CA ALA A 518 -0.83 1.50 22.51
C ALA A 518 -1.07 2.83 23.23
N SER A 519 -0.64 3.94 22.63
CA SER A 519 -0.84 5.27 23.22
C SER A 519 -2.34 5.46 23.47
N PRO A 520 -2.78 5.89 24.67
CA PRO A 520 -4.20 6.05 24.96
C PRO A 520 -4.79 7.09 24.01
N ALA A 521 -5.64 6.63 23.09
CA ALA A 521 -6.33 7.50 22.16
C ALA A 521 -7.14 8.56 22.93
N PRO A 522 -7.18 9.83 22.47
CA PRO A 522 -8.20 10.76 22.91
C PRO A 522 -9.58 10.17 22.59
N SER A 523 -10.56 10.46 23.47
CA SER A 523 -11.91 9.90 23.55
C SER A 523 -12.60 9.59 22.20
N PRO A 524 -13.48 8.57 22.15
CA PRO A 524 -14.01 8.01 20.91
C PRO A 524 -14.80 9.06 20.15
N ILE A 525 -14.24 9.50 19.03
CA ILE A 525 -15.00 10.14 17.96
C ILE A 525 -15.93 9.05 17.39
N PRO A 526 -17.22 9.33 17.16
CA PRO A 526 -18.17 8.33 16.69
C PRO A 526 -17.65 7.69 15.40
N SER A 527 -17.76 6.36 15.36
CA SER A 527 -17.49 5.49 14.23
C SER A 527 -18.03 6.06 12.91
N SER A 528 -17.15 6.73 12.18
CA SER A 528 -17.21 6.86 10.73
C SER A 528 -15.80 6.59 10.24
N GLU A 529 -15.58 5.33 9.86
CA GLU A 529 -14.42 4.87 9.12
C GLU A 529 -14.35 5.69 7.83
N LYS A 530 -13.60 6.79 7.85
CA LYS A 530 -13.25 7.53 6.65
C LYS A 530 -12.10 6.77 6.00
N LEU A 531 -12.48 5.84 5.11
CA LEU A 531 -11.80 5.66 3.83
C LEU A 531 -11.43 7.04 3.26
N ALA A 532 -10.37 7.09 2.45
CA ALA A 532 -9.84 8.31 1.82
C ALA A 532 -10.95 9.36 1.56
N PRO A 533 -10.70 10.64 1.90
CA PRO A 533 -11.76 11.61 2.12
C PRO A 533 -12.71 11.59 0.93
N LYS A 534 -14.02 11.74 1.18
CA LYS A 534 -15.04 11.93 0.12
C LYS A 534 -14.61 12.94 -0.96
N ASP A 535 -13.65 13.81 -0.65
CA ASP A 535 -12.91 14.66 -1.58
C ASP A 535 -12.12 13.94 -2.67
N ALA A 536 -11.46 12.80 -2.46
CA ALA A 536 -10.68 12.13 -3.52
C ALA A 536 -11.59 11.50 -4.58
N VAL A 537 -12.68 10.86 -4.15
CA VAL A 537 -13.73 10.35 -5.06
C VAL A 537 -14.49 11.51 -5.70
N ALA A 538 -14.84 12.57 -4.95
CA ALA A 538 -15.48 13.76 -5.50
C ALA A 538 -14.55 14.54 -6.46
N GLN A 539 -13.24 14.57 -6.22
CA GLN A 539 -12.23 15.16 -7.10
C GLN A 539 -12.08 14.34 -8.37
N LEU A 540 -12.03 13.01 -8.29
CA LEU A 540 -12.06 12.12 -9.45
C LEU A 540 -13.37 12.27 -10.24
N GLU A 541 -14.52 12.25 -9.57
CA GLU A 541 -15.82 12.52 -10.18
C GLU A 541 -15.89 13.91 -10.81
N SER A 542 -15.25 14.92 -10.21
CA SER A 542 -15.17 16.29 -10.77
C SER A 542 -14.21 16.40 -11.96
N ALA A 543 -13.10 15.67 -11.94
CA ALA A 543 -12.10 15.63 -13.01
C ALA A 543 -12.60 14.82 -14.22
N PHE A 544 -13.45 13.81 -13.98
CA PHE A 544 -14.05 12.96 -15.02
C PHE A 544 -15.48 13.34 -15.40
N LYS A 545 -16.11 14.29 -14.68
CA LYS A 545 -17.22 15.07 -15.19
C LYS A 545 -16.74 15.76 -16.45
N ILE A 546 -17.04 15.15 -17.59
CA ILE A 546 -17.37 15.95 -18.75
C ILE A 546 -18.53 16.80 -18.23
N GLU A 547 -18.37 18.13 -18.22
CA GLU A 547 -19.50 18.94 -18.67
C GLU A 547 -19.89 18.28 -19.97
N ALA A 548 -20.91 17.44 -19.94
CA ALA A 548 -21.64 17.16 -21.14
C ALA A 548 -21.96 18.57 -21.67
N ALA A 549 -21.16 19.05 -22.62
CA ALA A 549 -21.69 19.23 -23.94
C ALA A 549 -22.57 18.00 -24.12
N GLU A 550 -23.84 18.18 -23.73
CA GLU A 550 -24.94 17.45 -24.32
C GLU A 550 -24.51 17.22 -25.75
N PRO A 551 -24.56 15.98 -26.28
CA PRO A 551 -24.37 15.82 -27.69
C PRO A 551 -25.13 16.97 -28.34
N GLU A 552 -24.47 17.74 -29.20
CA GLU A 552 -25.21 18.42 -30.24
C GLU A 552 -25.93 17.28 -30.95
N ILE A 553 -27.09 16.88 -30.40
CA ILE A 553 -28.30 16.88 -31.17
C ILE A 553 -28.15 18.21 -31.90
N ILE A 554 -27.85 18.10 -33.18
CA ILE A 554 -28.31 19.09 -34.12
C ILE A 554 -29.83 19.08 -33.88
N GLU A 555 -30.27 19.78 -32.82
CA GLU A 555 -31.58 20.37 -32.78
C GLU A 555 -31.47 21.29 -33.97
N VAL A 556 -32.01 20.79 -35.09
CA VAL A 556 -32.44 21.62 -36.19
C VAL A 556 -33.01 22.85 -35.51
N ASP A 557 -32.34 23.98 -35.72
CA ASP A 557 -32.66 25.27 -35.14
C ASP A 557 -34.06 25.60 -35.66
N ASP A 558 -35.09 25.05 -35.01
CA ASP A 558 -36.48 25.21 -35.42
C ASP A 558 -36.69 26.72 -35.40
N PRO A 559 -37.12 27.32 -36.53
CA PRO A 559 -37.25 28.76 -36.61
C PRO A 559 -38.16 29.21 -35.47
N LEU A 560 -37.63 30.11 -34.63
CA LEU A 560 -38.37 30.75 -33.54
C LEU A 560 -39.66 31.32 -34.12
N ASP A 561 -40.79 30.68 -33.81
CA ASP A 561 -42.07 31.13 -34.33
C ASP A 561 -42.47 32.45 -33.66
N GLU A 562 -43.14 33.31 -34.41
CA GLU A 562 -43.55 34.62 -33.91
C GLU A 562 -44.60 34.51 -32.78
N SER A 563 -45.24 33.34 -32.68
CA SER A 563 -46.18 33.01 -31.60
C SER A 563 -45.47 32.89 -30.24
N SER A 564 -44.28 32.28 -30.21
CA SER A 564 -43.44 32.14 -29.00
C SER A 564 -42.93 33.50 -28.52
N LEU A 565 -42.51 34.37 -29.44
CA LEU A 565 -42.08 35.73 -29.11
C LEU A 565 -43.22 36.55 -28.48
N THR A 566 -44.43 36.44 -29.06
CA THR A 566 -45.62 37.14 -28.55
C THR A 566 -46.01 36.64 -27.16
N LYS A 567 -45.92 35.32 -26.93
CA LYS A 567 -46.21 34.71 -25.63
C LYS A 567 -45.25 35.15 -24.53
N ILE A 568 -43.96 35.33 -24.85
CA ILE A 568 -42.97 35.88 -23.90
C ILE A 568 -43.36 37.30 -23.47
N VAL A 569 -43.71 38.16 -24.43
CA VAL A 569 -44.14 39.53 -24.12
C VAL A 569 -45.40 39.51 -23.25
N GLU A 570 -46.35 38.62 -23.52
CA GLU A 570 -47.55 38.48 -22.69
C GLU A 570 -47.22 38.04 -21.25
N ILE A 571 -46.29 37.10 -21.08
CA ILE A 571 -45.82 36.65 -19.77
C ILE A 571 -45.17 37.80 -19.00
N VAL A 572 -44.29 38.57 -19.66
CA VAL A 572 -43.63 39.72 -19.03
C VAL A 572 -44.62 40.84 -18.70
N HIS A 573 -45.56 41.11 -19.60
CA HIS A 573 -46.55 42.17 -19.43
C HIS A 573 -47.53 41.86 -18.28
N SER A 574 -47.95 40.60 -18.15
CA SER A 574 -48.91 40.14 -17.14
C SER A 574 -48.31 39.82 -15.77
N ALA A 575 -46.99 39.90 -15.62
CA ALA A 575 -46.32 39.67 -14.35
C ALA A 575 -46.59 40.82 -13.36
N ILE A 576 -46.93 40.46 -12.11
CA ILE A 576 -47.21 41.42 -11.03
C ILE A 576 -45.92 42.05 -10.52
N ALA A 577 -44.84 41.28 -10.43
CA ALA A 577 -43.52 41.74 -10.02
C ALA A 577 -42.68 42.10 -11.24
N LYS A 578 -42.34 43.39 -11.37
CA LYS A 578 -41.49 43.95 -12.43
C LYS A 578 -40.21 44.53 -11.81
N PRO A 579 -39.02 44.34 -12.42
CA PRO A 579 -38.72 43.59 -13.66
C PRO A 579 -38.83 42.06 -13.49
N VAL A 580 -39.20 41.37 -14.57
CA VAL A 580 -39.47 39.92 -14.56
C VAL A 580 -38.19 39.15 -14.81
N LYS A 581 -37.74 38.37 -13.82
CA LYS A 581 -36.52 37.56 -13.96
C LYS A 581 -36.68 36.43 -14.98
N PHE A 582 -35.57 36.04 -15.60
CA PHE A 582 -35.52 34.93 -16.57
C PHE A 582 -36.20 33.65 -16.07
N ASP A 583 -35.92 33.24 -14.83
CA ASP A 583 -36.53 32.05 -14.23
C ASP A 583 -38.04 32.17 -14.04
N ALA A 584 -38.56 33.38 -13.80
CA ALA A 584 -39.99 33.62 -13.69
C ALA A 584 -40.68 33.54 -15.05
N ILE A 585 -40.05 34.04 -16.11
CA ILE A 585 -40.54 33.88 -17.50
C ILE A 585 -40.53 32.40 -17.86
N ARG A 586 -39.40 31.71 -17.64
CA ARG A 586 -39.22 30.29 -17.95
C ARG A 586 -40.20 29.39 -17.20
N ASN A 587 -40.48 29.67 -15.94
CA ASN A 587 -41.37 28.85 -15.10
C ASN A 587 -42.82 29.34 -15.05
N SER A 588 -43.18 30.27 -15.94
CA SER A 588 -44.55 30.76 -16.05
C SER A 588 -45.53 29.62 -16.36
N ARG A 589 -46.67 29.59 -15.67
CA ARG A 589 -47.74 28.63 -15.95
C ARG A 589 -48.42 28.88 -17.31
N LYS A 590 -48.22 30.07 -17.89
CA LYS A 590 -48.81 30.49 -19.17
C LYS A 590 -48.20 29.79 -20.38
N TRP A 591 -47.19 28.94 -20.22
CA TRP A 591 -46.62 28.19 -21.35
C TRP A 591 -47.53 27.07 -21.88
N ASP A 592 -48.61 26.72 -21.17
CA ASP A 592 -49.61 25.72 -21.59
C ASP A 592 -48.99 24.39 -22.09
N GLY A 593 -47.89 23.97 -21.46
CA GLY A 593 -47.16 22.74 -21.80
C GLY A 593 -46.11 22.86 -22.91
N ASN A 594 -46.09 23.97 -23.66
CA ASN A 594 -45.12 24.20 -24.74
C ASN A 594 -44.02 25.19 -24.32
N LYS A 595 -43.24 24.80 -23.32
CA LYS A 595 -42.21 25.65 -22.71
C LYS A 595 -40.90 25.57 -23.51
N PRO A 596 -40.33 26.70 -23.97
CA PRO A 596 -39.09 26.69 -24.74
C PRO A 596 -37.90 26.25 -23.90
N GLY A 597 -36.92 25.63 -24.56
CA GLY A 597 -35.63 25.30 -23.97
C GLY A 597 -34.88 26.56 -23.51
N THR A 598 -33.94 26.41 -22.58
CA THR A 598 -33.19 27.55 -22.00
C THR A 598 -32.48 28.38 -23.08
N LYS A 599 -31.84 27.70 -24.05
CA LYS A 599 -31.12 28.35 -25.16
C LYS A 599 -32.07 29.12 -26.08
N GLN A 600 -33.21 28.51 -26.45
CA GLN A 600 -34.23 29.14 -27.27
C GLN A 600 -34.85 30.37 -26.58
N LEU A 601 -35.16 30.27 -25.27
CA LEU A 601 -35.71 31.39 -24.52
C LEU A 601 -34.72 32.56 -24.42
N ARG A 602 -33.43 32.30 -24.24
CA ARG A 602 -32.39 33.35 -24.26
C ARG A 602 -32.30 34.03 -25.63
N LYS A 603 -32.30 33.26 -26.71
CA LYS A 603 -32.29 33.77 -28.10
C LYS A 603 -33.53 34.63 -28.36
N ALA A 604 -34.71 34.15 -27.95
CA ALA A 604 -35.97 34.88 -28.05
C ALA A 604 -35.99 36.20 -27.27
N LEU A 605 -35.47 36.19 -26.04
CA LEU A 605 -35.37 37.41 -25.22
C LEU A 605 -34.37 38.41 -25.80
N SER A 606 -33.23 37.95 -26.35
CA SER A 606 -32.29 38.83 -27.07
C SER A 606 -32.97 39.49 -28.26
N ILE A 607 -33.68 38.71 -29.09
CA ILE A 607 -34.41 39.23 -30.25
C ILE A 607 -35.48 40.25 -29.82
N LEU A 608 -36.22 40.00 -28.74
CA LEU A 608 -37.24 40.93 -28.25
C LEU A 608 -36.64 42.22 -27.68
N VAL A 609 -35.46 42.15 -27.07
CA VAL A 609 -34.72 43.33 -26.58
C VAL A 609 -34.13 44.12 -27.73
N GLU A 610 -33.51 43.46 -28.70
CA GLU A 610 -32.99 44.09 -29.93
C GLU A 610 -34.11 44.73 -30.76
N ALA A 611 -35.28 44.12 -30.80
CA ALA A 611 -36.48 44.67 -31.45
C ALA A 611 -37.18 45.77 -30.63
N GLY A 612 -36.69 46.10 -29.42
CA GLY A 612 -37.27 47.12 -28.54
C GLY A 612 -38.64 46.76 -27.97
N ARG A 613 -39.05 45.48 -28.03
CA ARG A 613 -40.32 44.98 -27.47
C ARG A 613 -40.20 44.68 -25.97
N LEU A 614 -38.98 44.47 -25.50
CA LEU A 614 -38.62 44.33 -24.09
C LEU A 614 -37.37 45.17 -23.78
N HIS A 615 -37.20 45.54 -22.52
CA HIS A 615 -36.01 46.19 -21.99
C HIS A 615 -35.42 45.38 -20.85
N GLY A 616 -34.10 45.40 -20.70
CA GLY A 616 -33.39 44.71 -19.61
C GLY A 616 -32.54 43.54 -20.08
N ASN A 617 -32.09 42.72 -19.13
CA ASN A 617 -31.22 41.57 -19.36
C ASN A 617 -31.45 40.47 -18.30
N GLU A 618 -30.74 39.35 -18.42
CA GLU A 618 -30.97 38.18 -17.54
C GLU A 618 -30.71 38.49 -16.05
N GLU A 619 -29.75 39.38 -15.74
CA GLU A 619 -29.40 39.77 -14.37
C GLU A 619 -30.38 40.78 -13.78
N ALA A 620 -30.75 41.81 -14.54
CA ALA A 620 -31.63 42.89 -14.11
C ALA A 620 -33.12 42.52 -14.21
N GLY A 621 -33.47 41.50 -14.99
CA GLY A 621 -34.84 41.15 -15.36
C GLY A 621 -35.35 41.97 -16.56
N TYR A 622 -36.51 41.57 -17.07
CA TYR A 622 -37.10 42.12 -18.29
C TYR A 622 -38.37 42.93 -18.01
N LEU A 623 -38.57 43.99 -18.78
CA LEU A 623 -39.73 44.87 -18.76
C LEU A 623 -40.30 44.95 -20.16
N SER A 624 -41.62 44.94 -20.31
CA SER A 624 -42.26 45.37 -21.57
C SER A 624 -42.66 46.83 -21.44
N ASP A 625 -42.49 47.58 -22.52
CA ASP A 625 -43.16 48.87 -22.64
C ASP A 625 -44.67 48.62 -22.61
N SER A 626 -45.35 49.36 -21.74
CA SER A 626 -46.79 49.25 -21.49
C SER A 626 -47.62 49.63 -22.70
#